data_AF-A0A953KFI8-F1
#
_entry.id   AF-A0A953KFI8-F1
#
_cell.length_a   1.000
_cell.length_b   1.000
_cell.length_c   1.000
_cell.angle_alpha   90.00
_cell.angle_beta   90.00
_cell.angle_gamma   90.00
#
_symmetry.space_group_name_H-M   'P 1'
#
loop_
_entity.id
_entity.type
_entity.pdbx_description
1 polymer ?
#
loop_
_entity_poly.entity_id
_entity_poly.type
_entity_poly.pdbx_seq_one_letter_code
_entity_poly.pdbx_strand_id
1 'polypeptide(L)'
;MRNRIAALISLLLLLPNCTARALEQPPTITNYEQCVAAGNAIRKSFPPDCITADGQIFVDESAAAGQTLCVNKCGDGECQEIVCMGQGCPCPESSQTCPQDCKTH
;
A
#
# COMPACT_ATOMS: atom_id res chain seq x y z
N MET A 1 -2.72 5.84 73.93
CA MET A 1 -2.94 6.13 72.49
C MET A 1 -1.75 5.63 71.68
N ARG A 2 -1.62 4.32 71.53
CA ARG A 2 -0.66 3.59 70.70
C ARG A 2 -1.43 2.38 70.18
N ASN A 3 -1.25 1.97 68.92
CA ASN A 3 -1.97 0.89 68.22
C ASN A 3 -3.30 1.22 67.52
N ARG A 4 -3.31 2.20 66.62
CA ARG A 4 -4.27 2.20 65.48
C ARG A 4 -3.60 2.18 64.10
N ILE A 5 -2.27 2.36 64.04
CA ILE A 5 -1.53 2.52 62.77
C ILE A 5 -1.18 1.18 62.11
N ALA A 6 -1.14 0.07 62.86
CA ALA A 6 -0.72 -1.24 62.32
C ALA A 6 -1.75 -1.90 61.39
N ALA A 7 -3.03 -1.51 61.43
CA ALA A 7 -4.08 -2.16 60.65
C ALA A 7 -4.23 -1.59 59.22
N LEU A 8 -3.72 -0.39 58.95
CA LEU A 8 -3.84 0.25 57.63
C LEU A 8 -2.68 -0.10 56.67
N ILE A 9 -1.57 -0.64 57.20
CA ILE A 9 -0.38 -0.94 56.39
C ILE A 9 -0.43 -2.35 55.77
N SER A 10 -1.21 -3.28 56.33
CA SER A 10 -1.34 -4.65 55.77
C SER A 10 -2.29 -4.76 54.57
N LEU A 11 -3.11 -3.75 54.26
CA LEU A 11 -4.06 -3.82 53.14
C LEU A 11 -3.45 -3.41 51.79
N LEU A 12 -2.24 -2.82 51.78
CA LEU A 12 -1.56 -2.37 50.55
C LEU A 12 -0.69 -3.45 49.87
N LEU A 13 -0.57 -4.65 50.44
CA LEU A 13 0.35 -5.71 49.95
C LEU A 13 -0.34 -6.84 49.16
N LEU A 14 -1.65 -6.73 48.89
CA LEU A 14 -2.43 -7.73 48.14
C LEU A 14 -2.87 -7.26 46.75
N LEU A 15 -2.42 -6.09 46.29
CA LEU A 15 -2.59 -5.73 44.88
C LEU A 15 -1.67 -6.67 44.09
N PRO A 16 -2.21 -7.52 43.19
CA PRO A 16 -1.36 -8.22 42.25
C PRO A 16 -0.57 -7.14 41.53
N ASN A 17 0.76 -7.26 41.55
CA ASN A 17 1.60 -6.56 40.59
C ASN A 17 1.05 -6.96 39.21
N CYS A 18 0.15 -6.13 38.67
CA CYS A 18 -0.07 -6.05 37.24
C CYS A 18 1.27 -5.59 36.70
N THR A 19 2.15 -6.56 36.47
CA THR A 19 3.32 -6.44 35.62
C THR A 19 2.84 -5.70 34.39
N ALA A 20 3.31 -4.46 34.24
CA ALA A 20 3.17 -3.70 33.02
C ALA A 20 3.66 -4.64 31.91
N ARG A 21 2.71 -5.21 31.18
CA ARG A 21 3.00 -5.98 29.99
C ARG A 21 3.62 -4.93 29.07
N ALA A 22 4.94 -4.96 28.93
CA ALA A 22 5.62 -4.15 27.95
C ALA A 22 4.84 -4.37 26.65
N LEU A 23 4.28 -3.29 26.11
CA LEU A 23 3.76 -3.31 24.77
C LEU A 23 5.01 -3.55 23.91
N GLU A 24 5.34 -4.81 23.66
CA GLU A 24 6.12 -5.18 22.49
C GLU A 24 5.27 -4.69 21.33
N GLN A 25 5.53 -3.45 20.93
CA GLN A 25 4.82 -2.84 19.82
C GLN A 25 5.09 -3.76 18.63
N PRO A 26 4.04 -4.30 17.99
CA PRO A 26 4.24 -5.13 16.81
C PRO A 26 5.08 -4.35 15.80
N PRO A 27 5.91 -5.03 15.01
CA PRO A 27 6.76 -4.38 14.02
C PRO A 27 5.89 -3.44 13.19
N THR A 28 6.19 -2.14 13.24
CA THR A 28 5.41 -1.14 12.52
C THR A 28 5.64 -1.38 11.03
N ILE A 29 4.62 -1.87 10.34
CA ILE A 29 4.65 -2.09 8.90
C ILE A 29 4.60 -0.72 8.23
N THR A 30 5.57 -0.42 7.37
CA THR A 30 5.70 0.90 6.73
C THR A 30 5.59 0.88 5.22
N ASN A 31 5.56 -0.31 4.62
CA ASN A 31 5.51 -0.47 3.16
C ASN A 31 4.90 -1.83 2.77
N TYR A 32 4.62 -1.97 1.47
CA TYR A 32 4.04 -3.17 0.88
C TYR A 32 4.87 -4.44 1.13
N GLU A 33 6.19 -4.37 0.92
CA GLU A 33 7.09 -5.51 1.09
C GLU A 33 7.06 -6.06 2.53
N GLN A 34 7.11 -5.17 3.53
CA GLN A 34 6.97 -5.53 4.94
C GLN A 34 5.59 -6.10 5.25
N CYS A 35 4.53 -5.56 4.64
CA CYS A 35 3.18 -6.07 4.83
C CYS A 35 3.06 -7.52 4.34
N VAL A 36 3.60 -7.82 3.16
CA VAL A 36 3.63 -9.16 2.57
C VAL A 36 4.52 -10.11 3.37
N ALA A 37 5.72 -9.66 3.77
CA ALA A 37 6.64 -10.45 4.58
C ALA A 37 6.06 -10.81 5.96
N ALA A 38 5.19 -9.96 6.50
CA ALA A 38 4.43 -10.22 7.71
C ALA A 38 3.24 -11.19 7.52
N GLY A 39 3.01 -11.69 6.30
CA GLY A 39 1.98 -12.69 6.00
C GLY A 39 0.55 -12.15 5.94
N ASN A 40 0.40 -10.84 5.76
CA ASN A 40 -0.91 -10.20 5.65
C ASN A 40 -1.61 -10.55 4.33
N ALA A 41 -2.93 -10.30 4.27
CA ALA A 41 -3.74 -10.64 3.12
C ALA A 41 -3.43 -9.74 1.92
N ILE A 42 -3.18 -10.33 0.76
CA ILE A 42 -3.02 -9.60 -0.51
C ILE A 42 -4.35 -9.60 -1.26
N ARG A 43 -4.88 -8.42 -1.55
CA ARG A 43 -6.03 -8.24 -2.43
C ARG A 43 -5.57 -8.22 -3.88
N LYS A 44 -6.26 -8.99 -4.72
CA LYS A 44 -6.02 -9.09 -6.17
C LYS A 44 -6.57 -7.87 -6.93
N SER A 45 -6.14 -6.68 -6.55
CA SER A 45 -6.31 -5.43 -7.30
C SER A 45 -5.13 -5.22 -8.25
N PHE A 46 -5.25 -4.26 -9.17
CA PHE A 46 -4.14 -3.76 -9.97
C PHE A 46 -4.07 -2.23 -9.81
N PRO A 47 -3.06 -1.69 -9.12
CA PRO A 47 -1.93 -2.39 -8.48
C PRO A 47 -2.37 -3.24 -7.27
N PRO A 48 -1.60 -4.26 -6.85
CA PRO A 48 -1.99 -5.14 -5.75
C PRO A 48 -1.87 -4.43 -4.40
N ASP A 49 -2.81 -4.73 -3.51
CA ASP A 49 -2.85 -4.17 -2.16
C ASP A 49 -2.56 -5.24 -1.11
N CYS A 50 -1.79 -4.91 -0.07
CA CYS A 50 -1.62 -5.72 1.13
C CYS A 50 -2.36 -5.08 2.31
N ILE A 51 -3.16 -5.87 3.03
CA ILE A 51 -4.09 -5.40 4.07
C ILE A 51 -3.75 -6.02 5.41
N THR A 52 -3.41 -5.19 6.40
CA THR A 52 -3.07 -5.62 7.76
C THR A 52 -4.31 -5.93 8.62
N ALA A 53 -4.12 -6.61 9.75
CA ALA A 53 -5.20 -6.95 10.68
C ALA A 53 -5.91 -5.71 11.29
N ASP A 54 -5.20 -4.59 11.42
CA ASP A 54 -5.74 -3.29 11.84
C ASP A 54 -6.31 -2.45 10.69
N GLY A 55 -6.30 -2.99 9.47
CA GLY A 55 -6.96 -2.40 8.29
C GLY A 55 -6.11 -1.39 7.53
N GLN A 56 -4.81 -1.28 7.80
CA GLN A 56 -3.91 -0.48 6.99
C GLN A 56 -3.73 -1.14 5.62
N ILE A 57 -3.64 -0.31 4.58
CA ILE A 57 -3.51 -0.74 3.19
C ILE A 57 -2.18 -0.22 2.65
N PHE A 58 -1.36 -1.14 2.16
CA PHE A 58 -0.11 -0.83 1.47
C PHE A 58 -0.24 -1.26 0.01
N VAL A 59 0.07 -0.37 -0.93
CA VAL A 59 -0.09 -0.61 -2.37
C VAL A 59 1.28 -0.81 -2.99
N ASP A 60 1.43 -1.77 -3.90
CA ASP A 60 2.63 -1.91 -4.72
C ASP A 60 2.56 -0.99 -5.95
N GLU A 61 2.97 0.26 -5.78
CA GLU A 61 3.02 1.25 -6.87
C GLU A 61 4.02 0.85 -7.97
N SER A 62 5.00 -0.01 -7.67
CA SER A 62 6.00 -0.46 -8.66
C SER A 62 5.38 -1.37 -9.71
N ALA A 63 4.35 -2.15 -9.35
CA ALA A 63 3.56 -2.94 -10.30
C ALA A 63 2.76 -2.08 -11.29
N ALA A 64 2.49 -0.81 -10.96
CA ALA A 64 1.82 0.13 -11.85
C ALA A 64 2.78 0.74 -12.89
N ALA A 65 4.07 0.84 -12.57
CA ALA A 65 5.03 1.68 -13.29
C ALA A 65 5.58 1.08 -14.60
N GLY A 66 5.17 -0.14 -14.98
CA GLY A 66 5.80 -0.89 -16.06
C GLY A 66 4.91 -1.31 -17.23
N GLN A 67 3.60 -1.05 -17.17
CA GLN A 67 2.73 -1.38 -18.30
C GLN A 67 2.39 -0.11 -19.05
N THR A 68 3.10 0.15 -20.15
CA THR A 68 2.49 0.89 -21.25
C THR A 68 1.26 0.08 -21.62
N LEU A 69 0.09 0.50 -21.13
CA LEU A 69 -1.18 -0.18 -21.40
C LEU A 69 -1.37 -0.35 -22.92
N CYS A 70 -0.82 0.60 -23.67
CA CYS A 70 -0.87 0.65 -25.11
C CYS A 70 0.46 0.30 -25.80
N VAL A 71 0.39 -0.04 -27.08
CA VAL A 71 1.51 -0.34 -27.97
C VAL A 71 1.84 0.91 -28.76
N ASN A 72 3.08 1.38 -28.69
CA ASN A 72 3.52 2.47 -29.53
C ASN A 72 3.63 1.98 -30.98
N LYS A 73 2.91 2.64 -31.89
CA LYS A 73 2.86 2.34 -33.32
C LYS A 73 3.40 3.48 -34.19
N CYS A 74 3.99 4.49 -33.56
CA CYS A 74 4.51 5.66 -34.23
C CYS A 74 5.58 5.26 -35.25
N GLY A 75 5.34 5.64 -36.51
CA GLY A 75 6.16 5.30 -37.68
C GLY A 75 5.64 4.11 -38.49
N ASP A 76 4.44 3.60 -38.20
CA ASP A 76 3.78 2.58 -39.02
C ASP A 76 3.03 3.16 -40.23
N GLY A 77 2.95 4.48 -40.32
CA GLY A 77 2.39 5.22 -41.45
C GLY A 77 0.91 5.57 -41.29
N GLU A 78 0.29 5.23 -40.16
CA GLU A 78 -1.07 5.64 -39.80
C GLU A 78 -1.04 6.48 -38.51
N CYS A 79 -1.81 7.57 -38.44
CA CYS A 79 -1.95 8.33 -37.19
C CYS A 79 -2.98 7.67 -36.27
N GLN A 80 -2.57 7.12 -35.14
CA GLN A 80 -3.49 6.49 -34.19
C GLN A 80 -4.13 7.49 -33.22
N GLU A 81 -4.87 8.49 -33.73
CA GLU A 81 -5.51 9.51 -32.88
C GLU A 81 -6.67 8.94 -32.03
N ILE A 82 -7.41 7.97 -32.57
CA ILE A 82 -8.53 7.30 -31.89
C ILE A 82 -8.20 5.82 -31.73
N VAL A 83 -8.12 5.37 -30.47
CA VAL A 83 -7.70 4.00 -30.12
C VAL A 83 -8.65 3.37 -29.10
N CYS A 84 -8.55 2.06 -28.92
CA CYS A 84 -9.17 1.38 -27.79
C CYS A 84 -8.36 1.60 -26.50
N MET A 85 -9.02 1.67 -25.34
CA MET A 85 -8.38 1.87 -24.03
C MET A 85 -8.05 0.54 -23.32
N GLY A 86 -7.65 -0.47 -24.09
CA GLY A 86 -7.35 -1.82 -23.59
C GLY A 86 -5.86 -2.15 -23.61
N GLN A 87 -5.48 -3.22 -22.92
CA GLN A 87 -4.12 -3.74 -22.96
C GLN A 87 -3.77 -4.19 -24.40
N GLY A 88 -2.65 -3.71 -24.93
CA GLY A 88 -2.20 -4.06 -26.28
C GLY A 88 -2.81 -3.21 -27.40
N CYS A 89 -3.73 -2.29 -27.08
CA CYS A 89 -4.25 -1.32 -28.05
C CYS A 89 -3.16 -0.32 -28.46
N PRO A 90 -3.22 0.32 -29.64
CA PRO A 90 -2.27 1.37 -30.00
C PRO A 90 -2.32 2.53 -29.01
N CYS A 91 -1.21 3.20 -28.79
CA CYS A 91 -1.21 4.44 -28.00
C CYS A 91 -1.86 5.56 -28.80
N PRO A 92 -2.65 6.44 -28.17
CA PRO A 92 -3.18 7.61 -28.87
C PRO A 92 -2.03 8.51 -29.31
N GLU A 93 -2.00 8.82 -30.59
CA GLU A 93 -0.98 9.65 -31.21
C GLU A 93 -1.54 11.03 -31.57
N SER A 94 -0.66 12.03 -31.51
CA SER A 94 -0.96 13.39 -31.93
C SER A 94 0.21 13.94 -32.73
N SER A 95 0.01 15.11 -33.35
CA SER A 95 1.11 15.82 -34.03
C SER A 95 2.27 16.20 -33.11
N GLN A 96 2.10 16.13 -31.79
CA GLN A 96 3.17 16.33 -30.80
C GLN A 96 3.87 15.02 -30.40
N THR A 97 3.13 13.91 -30.28
CA THR A 97 3.68 12.62 -29.82
C THR A 97 4.17 11.73 -30.96
N CYS A 98 3.58 11.85 -32.16
CA CYS A 98 4.02 11.19 -33.38
C CYS A 98 3.88 12.10 -34.63
N PRO A 99 4.73 13.13 -34.79
CA PRO A 99 4.61 14.10 -35.89
C PRO A 99 4.77 13.50 -37.30
N GLN A 100 5.42 12.34 -37.40
CA GLN A 100 5.70 11.66 -38.67
C GLN A 100 4.45 11.05 -39.30
N ASP A 101 3.55 10.50 -38.47
CA ASP A 101 2.32 9.87 -38.93
C ASP A 101 1.13 10.82 -38.76
N CYS A 102 1.09 11.56 -37.64
CA CYS A 102 0.08 12.57 -37.35
C CYS A 102 0.48 13.95 -37.89
N LYS A 103 0.38 14.11 -39.21
CA LYS A 103 0.55 15.42 -39.85
C LYS A 103 -0.50 16.39 -39.27
N THR A 104 -0.10 17.64 -39.03
CA THR A 104 -1.00 18.71 -38.54
C THR A 104 -2.21 18.84 -39.45
N HIS A 105 -3.37 18.37 -38.96
CA HIS A 105 -4.68 18.60 -39.56
C HIS A 105 -5.12 20.05 -39.41
#